data_AF-A0A536T8A1-F1
#
_entry.id   AF-A0A536T8A1-F1
#
_cell.length_a   1.000
_cell.length_b   1.000
_cell.length_c   1.000
_cell.angle_alpha   90.00
_cell.angle_beta   90.00
_cell.angle_gamma   90.00
#
_symmetry.space_group_name_H-M   'P 1'
#
loop_
_entity.id
_entity.type
_entity.pdbx_description
1 polymer ?
#
loop_
_entity_poly.entity_id
_entity_poly.type
_entity_poly.pdbx_seq_one_letter_code
_entity_poly.pdbx_strand_id
1 'polypeptide(L)'
;MRILLDESLPIELRSELPGHGVRYVGELGWSGLKNGELLARAAPLFDVLLTADQNLEYQQNLNALPIAVVVLVARSNRIEQLRPLLSRLLEVLSSLQPRTLVRLEA
;
A
#
# COMPACT_ATOMS: atom_id res chain seq x y z
N MET A 1 7.85 -8.78 -5.58
CA MET A 1 6.55 -8.24 -6.09
C MET A 1 6.72 -6.80 -6.53
N ARG A 2 5.81 -6.28 -7.35
CA ARG A 2 5.70 -4.87 -7.73
C ARG A 2 4.78 -4.17 -6.75
N ILE A 3 5.32 -3.23 -5.98
CA ILE A 3 4.61 -2.52 -4.91
C ILE A 3 4.45 -1.06 -5.30
N LEU A 4 3.24 -0.55 -5.15
CA LEU A 4 2.97 0.89 -5.23
C LEU A 4 2.84 1.46 -3.81
N LEU A 5 3.62 2.48 -3.49
CA LEU A 5 3.49 3.27 -2.27
C LEU A 5 2.60 4.48 -2.55
N ASP A 6 1.53 4.59 -1.77
CA ASP A 6 0.64 5.75 -1.75
C ASP A 6 1.35 7.01 -1.21
N GLU A 7 0.80 8.18 -1.53
CA GLU A 7 1.31 9.49 -1.10
C GLU A 7 1.19 9.71 0.41
N SER A 8 0.27 8.97 1.05
CA SER A 8 0.14 8.92 2.50
C SER A 8 1.36 8.33 3.19
N LEU A 9 2.20 7.55 2.50
CA LEU A 9 3.36 6.88 3.08
C LEU A 9 4.68 7.61 2.77
N PRO A 10 5.67 7.50 3.66
CA PRO A 10 6.99 8.07 3.46
C PRO A 10 7.76 7.27 2.39
N ILE A 11 8.49 7.97 1.50
CA ILE A 11 9.26 7.33 0.43
C ILE A 11 10.37 6.41 0.99
N GLU A 12 10.84 6.71 2.19
CA GLU A 12 11.83 5.94 2.97
C GLU A 12 11.40 4.49 3.18
N LEU A 13 10.08 4.20 3.20
CA LEU A 13 9.55 2.84 3.32
C LEU A 13 10.02 1.92 2.18
N ARG A 14 10.39 2.48 1.01
CA ARG A 14 11.01 1.72 -0.08
C ARG A 14 12.23 0.94 0.39
N SER A 15 13.08 1.54 1.22
CA SER A 15 14.33 0.92 1.69
C SER A 15 14.07 -0.25 2.65
N GLU A 16 12.90 -0.29 3.27
CA GLU A 16 12.48 -1.33 4.22
C GLU A 16 11.80 -2.53 3.51
N LEU A 17 11.71 -2.52 2.17
CA LEU A 17 11.06 -3.56 1.35
C LEU A 17 12.05 -4.22 0.37
N PRO A 18 13.16 -4.81 0.85
CA PRO A 18 14.17 -5.40 0.00
C PRO A 18 13.61 -6.57 -0.81
N GLY A 19 14.06 -6.72 -2.06
CA GLY A 19 13.59 -7.79 -2.97
C GLY A 19 12.26 -7.48 -3.68
N HIS A 20 11.65 -6.32 -3.43
CA HIS A 20 10.45 -5.85 -4.13
C HIS A 20 10.76 -4.69 -5.07
N GLY A 21 10.05 -4.63 -6.21
CA GLY A 21 10.08 -3.50 -7.12
C GLY A 21 9.11 -2.43 -6.64
N VAL A 22 9.61 -1.43 -5.91
CA VAL A 22 8.77 -0.42 -5.26
C VAL A 22 8.75 0.88 -6.08
N ARG A 23 7.56 1.41 -6.38
CA ARG A 23 7.34 2.74 -6.97
C ARG A 23 6.52 3.61 -6.03
N TYR A 24 6.75 4.91 -6.04
CA TYR A 24 5.96 5.87 -5.28
C TYR A 24 4.99 6.60 -6.23
N VAL A 25 3.75 6.83 -5.80
CA VAL A 25 2.73 7.51 -6.65
C VAL A 25 3.20 8.87 -7.16
N GLY A 26 3.96 9.61 -6.36
CA GLY A 26 4.51 10.91 -6.78
C GLY A 26 5.50 10.82 -7.94
N GLU A 27 6.28 9.74 -8.04
CA GLU A 27 7.21 9.52 -9.16
C GLU A 27 6.50 9.20 -10.47
N LEU A 28 5.26 8.70 -10.37
CA LEU A 28 4.42 8.37 -11.52
C LEU A 28 3.55 9.56 -11.95
N GLY A 29 3.63 10.69 -11.24
CA GLY A 29 2.73 11.82 -11.45
C GLY A 29 1.27 11.51 -11.09
N TRP A 30 1.05 10.57 -10.17
CA TRP A 30 -0.28 10.10 -9.75
C TRP A 30 -0.75 10.70 -8.42
N SER A 31 -0.03 11.70 -7.91
CA SER A 31 -0.43 12.40 -6.70
C SER A 31 -1.81 13.06 -6.84
N GLY A 32 -2.62 12.99 -5.79
CA GLY A 32 -3.98 13.53 -5.76
C GLY A 32 -5.02 12.78 -6.61
N LEU A 33 -4.69 11.62 -7.20
CA LEU A 33 -5.70 10.78 -7.83
C LEU A 33 -6.67 10.24 -6.76
N LYS A 34 -7.95 10.16 -7.11
CA LYS A 34 -8.94 9.54 -6.24
C LYS A 34 -8.65 8.04 -6.08
N ASN A 35 -8.92 7.48 -4.90
CA ASN A 35 -8.69 6.08 -4.57
C ASN A 35 -9.15 5.09 -5.66
N GLY A 36 -10.38 5.21 -6.17
CA GLY A 36 -10.88 4.32 -7.23
C GLY A 36 -10.08 4.40 -8.54
N GLU A 37 -9.67 5.61 -8.94
CA GLU A 37 -8.84 5.81 -10.13
C GLU A 37 -7.41 5.30 -9.93
N LEU A 38 -6.83 5.57 -8.76
CA LEU A 38 -5.51 5.08 -8.37
C LEU A 38 -5.47 3.55 -8.43
N LEU A 39 -6.46 2.88 -7.83
CA LEU A 39 -6.57 1.42 -7.83
C LEU A 39 -6.70 0.86 -9.26
N ALA A 40 -7.52 1.49 -10.11
CA ALA A 40 -7.70 1.07 -11.51
C ALA A 40 -6.40 1.21 -12.34
N ARG A 41 -5.65 2.30 -12.15
CA ARG A 41 -4.36 2.51 -12.82
C ARG A 41 -3.26 1.59 -12.27
N ALA A 42 -3.30 1.30 -10.98
CA ALA A 42 -2.30 0.46 -10.32
C ALA A 42 -2.44 -1.02 -10.70
N ALA A 43 -3.67 -1.54 -10.79
CA ALA A 43 -3.96 -2.96 -11.01
C ALA A 43 -3.21 -3.65 -12.18
N PRO A 44 -3.06 -3.04 -13.38
CA PRO A 44 -2.30 -3.68 -14.45
C PRO A 44 -0.76 -3.67 -14.23
N LEU A 45 -0.26 -2.78 -13.36
CA LEU A 45 1.18 -2.48 -13.25
C LEU A 45 1.79 -2.97 -11.94
N PHE A 46 0.99 -3.16 -10.91
CA PHE A 46 1.42 -3.49 -9.55
C PHE A 46 0.62 -4.66 -9.00
N ASP A 47 1.23 -5.35 -8.03
CA ASP A 47 0.61 -6.48 -7.36
C ASP A 47 -0.13 -6.03 -6.09
N VAL A 48 0.34 -4.95 -5.45
CA VAL A 48 -0.23 -4.40 -4.21
C VAL A 48 -0.03 -2.88 -4.12
N LEU A 49 -1.04 -2.20 -3.57
CA LEU A 49 -0.96 -0.82 -3.05
C LEU A 49 -0.73 -0.85 -1.53
N LEU A 50 0.32 -0.20 -1.05
CA LEU A 50 0.50 0.11 0.38
C LEU A 50 0.01 1.53 0.64
N THR A 51 -0.81 1.70 1.68
CA THR A 51 -1.38 3.01 2.06
C THR A 51 -1.51 3.14 3.57
N ALA A 52 -1.53 4.36 4.08
CA ALA A 52 -1.97 4.67 5.44
C ALA A 52 -3.39 5.31 5.48
N ASP A 53 -4.06 5.45 4.32
CA ASP A 53 -5.44 5.95 4.24
C ASP A 53 -6.42 4.87 4.69
N GLN A 54 -6.81 4.95 5.96
CA GLN A 54 -7.83 4.08 6.57
C GLN A 54 -9.22 4.29 5.96
N ASN A 55 -9.48 5.39 5.26
CA ASN A 55 -10.78 5.60 4.64
C ASN A 55 -10.99 4.77 3.38
N LEU A 56 -9.91 4.27 2.77
CA LEU A 56 -9.97 3.53 1.52
C LEU A 56 -10.82 2.26 1.65
N GLU A 57 -10.77 1.58 2.81
CA GLU A 57 -11.58 0.37 3.07
C GLU A 57 -13.09 0.67 3.11
N TYR A 58 -13.47 1.86 3.56
CA TYR A 58 -14.87 2.27 3.68
C TYR A 58 -15.39 2.91 2.39
N GLN A 59 -14.51 3.47 1.56
CA GLN A 59 -14.86 4.12 0.30
C GLN A 59 -14.95 3.14 -0.88
N GLN A 60 -14.27 1.99 -0.81
CA GLN A 60 -14.18 1.04 -1.92
C GLN A 60 -14.96 -0.25 -1.63
N ASN A 61 -15.53 -0.83 -2.68
CA ASN A 61 -16.13 -2.15 -2.57
C ASN A 61 -15.02 -3.21 -2.52
N LEU A 62 -14.80 -3.79 -1.33
CA LEU A 62 -13.78 -4.81 -1.09
C LEU A 62 -13.90 -6.03 -2.02
N ASN A 63 -15.13 -6.38 -2.42
CA ASN A 63 -15.38 -7.50 -3.34
C ASN A 63 -15.00 -7.19 -4.80
N ALA A 64 -14.78 -5.91 -5.12
CA ALA A 64 -14.48 -5.44 -6.47
C ALA A 64 -13.08 -4.80 -6.58
N LEU A 65 -12.21 -5.04 -5.59
CA LEU A 65 -10.85 -4.49 -5.61
C LEU A 65 -10.10 -5.00 -6.86
N PRO A 66 -9.54 -4.10 -7.68
CA PRO A 66 -8.81 -4.52 -8.88
C PRO A 66 -7.38 -4.97 -8.57
N ILE A 67 -6.85 -4.62 -7.39
CA ILE A 67 -5.51 -4.90 -6.88
C ILE A 67 -5.57 -5.23 -5.39
N ALA A 68 -4.58 -5.95 -4.85
CA ALA A 68 -4.47 -6.09 -3.40
C ALA A 68 -4.12 -4.76 -2.73
N VAL A 69 -4.60 -4.55 -1.50
CA VAL A 69 -4.36 -3.35 -0.71
C VAL A 69 -3.89 -3.75 0.68
N VAL A 70 -2.84 -3.11 1.17
CA VAL A 70 -2.45 -3.22 2.58
C VAL A 70 -2.51 -1.84 3.22
N VAL A 71 -3.32 -1.74 4.26
CA VAL A 71 -3.48 -0.51 5.06
C VAL A 71 -2.58 -0.62 6.29
N LEU A 72 -1.61 0.29 6.40
CA LEU A 72 -0.71 0.41 7.54
C LEU A 72 -1.27 1.43 8.53
N VAL A 73 -1.57 0.97 9.74
CA VAL A 73 -2.15 1.78 10.81
C VAL A 73 -1.10 1.94 11.91
N ALA A 74 -0.45 3.10 11.91
CA ALA A 74 0.49 3.51 12.94
C ALA A 74 0.03 4.83 13.57
N ARG A 75 0.66 5.21 14.69
CA ARG A 75 0.38 6.51 15.34
C ARG A 75 0.63 7.72 14.42
N SER A 76 1.52 7.58 13.45
CA SER A 76 1.77 8.56 12.39
C SER A 76 2.42 7.87 11.18
N ASN A 77 2.45 8.55 10.04
CA ASN A 77 3.07 8.03 8.82
C ASN A 77 4.59 8.27 8.79
N ARG A 78 5.21 8.64 9.92
CA ARG A 78 6.68 8.72 9.99
C ARG A 78 7.28 7.31 10.00
N ILE A 79 8.44 7.16 9.36
CA ILE A 79 9.08 5.85 9.18
C ILE A 79 9.35 5.14 10.51
N GLU A 80 9.67 5.89 11.58
CA GLU A 80 9.94 5.30 12.90
C GLU A 80 8.69 4.65 13.52
N GLN A 81 7.50 5.16 13.20
CA GLN A 81 6.23 4.62 13.67
C GLN A 81 5.72 3.46 12.80
N LEU A 82 6.16 3.38 11.54
CA LEU A 82 5.84 2.26 10.64
C LEU A 82 6.76 1.05 10.87
N ARG A 83 7.98 1.26 11.36
CA ARG A 83 8.96 0.19 11.64
C ARG A 83 8.43 -1.01 12.43
N PRO A 84 7.63 -0.83 13.50
CA PRO A 84 7.04 -1.95 14.23
C PRO A 84 6.16 -2.87 13.38
N LEU A 85 5.59 -2.36 12.28
CA LEU A 85 4.73 -3.13 11.37
C LEU A 85 5.52 -3.93 10.33
N LEU A 86 6.81 -3.65 10.13
CA LEU A 86 7.58 -4.17 8.99
C LEU A 86 7.68 -5.69 8.98
N SER A 87 7.93 -6.33 10.12
CA SER A 87 8.03 -7.79 10.20
C SER A 87 6.73 -8.44 9.72
N ARG A 88 5.59 -7.94 10.21
CA ARG A 88 4.27 -8.46 9.83
C ARG A 88 3.89 -8.09 8.39
N LEU A 89 4.30 -6.91 7.93
CA LEU A 89 4.13 -6.50 6.53
C LEU A 89 4.85 -7.46 5.59
N LEU A 90 6.10 -7.82 5.87
CA LEU A 90 6.88 -8.74 5.04
C LEU A 90 6.26 -10.15 5.01
N GLU A 91 5.79 -10.64 6.17
CA GLU A 91 5.05 -11.92 6.24
C GLU A 91 3.80 -11.89 5.38
N VAL A 92 3.00 -10.82 5.48
CA VAL A 92 1.78 -10.64 4.69
C VAL A 92 2.10 -10.57 3.21
N LEU A 93 3.10 -9.77 2.81
CA LEU A 93 3.53 -9.67 1.40
C LEU A 93 3.95 -11.01 0.82
N SER A 94 4.52 -11.92 1.60
CA SER A 94 4.93 -13.25 1.12
C SER A 94 3.77 -14.18 0.75
N SER A 95 2.58 -13.94 1.30
CA SER A 95 1.40 -14.81 1.15
C SER A 95 0.14 -14.06 0.67
N LEU A 96 0.30 -12.77 0.32
CA LEU A 96 -0.79 -11.87 -0.01
C LEU A 96 -1.58 -12.39 -1.21
N GLN A 97 -2.89 -12.48 -1.04
CA GLN A 97 -3.78 -12.85 -2.14
C GLN A 97 -4.10 -11.63 -3.01
N PRO A 98 -4.22 -11.79 -4.34
CA PRO A 98 -4.69 -10.71 -5.20
C PRO A 98 -6.09 -10.24 -4.78
N ARG A 99 -6.37 -8.94 -4.97
CA ARG A 99 -7.71 -8.34 -4.76
C ARG A 99 -8.26 -8.47 -3.34
N THR A 100 -7.39 -8.64 -2.36
CA THR A 100 -7.77 -8.58 -0.93
C THR A 100 -7.31 -7.29 -0.28
N LEU A 101 -8.02 -6.87 0.76
CA LEU A 101 -7.57 -5.82 1.67
C LEU A 101 -7.08 -6.45 2.99
N VAL A 102 -5.89 -6.07 3.41
CA VAL A 102 -5.32 -6.46 4.72
C VAL A 102 -4.99 -5.21 5.51
N ARG A 103 -5.35 -5.19 6.80
CA ARG A 103 -5.07 -4.09 7.71
C ARG A 103 -4.05 -4.53 8.75
N LEU A 104 -2.99 -3.73 8.93
CA LEU A 104 -1.91 -3.99 9.89
C LEU A 104 -1.84 -2.86 10.90
N GLU A 105 -1.95 -3.21 12.17
CA GLU A 105 -1.98 -2.28 13.30
C GLU A 105 -0.83 -2.58 14.28
N ALA A 106 -0.28 -1.53 14.87
CA ALA A 106 0.86 -1.57 15.79
C ALA A 106 0.44 -1.58 17.25
#